data_AF-A0A832RSI0-F1
#
_entry.id   AF-A0A832RSI0-F1
#
_cell.length_a   1.000
_cell.length_b   1.000
_cell.length_c   1.000
_cell.angle_alpha   90.00
_cell.angle_beta   90.00
_cell.angle_gamma   90.00
#
_symmetry.space_group_name_H-M   'P 1'
#
loop_
_entity.id
_entity.type
_entity.pdbx_description
1 polymer ?
#
loop_
_entity_poly.entity_id
_entity_poly.type
_entity_poly.pdbx_seq_one_letter_code
_entity_poly.pdbx_strand_id
1 'polypeptide(L)'
;MAALGSIVAVEGLDRYVVAASGEERATVGSFVKVMSSPEVVGIIVGYVNTIKEELIPYMQPQLREKYLPYNIDPERTYYTVLGVGTPSSRDVSVPPRIGDEVHMLSPEELRSFYMTHGMYYLTQKRDAIGKDVALLIVDKLANIIAEDKRRLEIVKRHIGTW
;
A
#
# COMPACT_ATOMS: atom_id res chain seq x y z
N MET A 1 -15.49 -3.85 -6.74
CA MET A 1 -14.41 -3.42 -5.83
C MET A 1 -14.16 -1.96 -6.14
N ALA A 2 -14.08 -1.10 -5.13
CA ALA A 2 -13.74 0.30 -5.34
C ALA A 2 -12.23 0.42 -5.58
N ALA A 3 -11.84 1.30 -6.50
CA ALA A 3 -10.43 1.61 -6.69
C ALA A 3 -9.93 2.40 -5.47
N LEU A 4 -8.77 2.02 -4.95
CA LEU A 4 -8.04 2.83 -3.96
C LEU A 4 -7.51 4.10 -4.61
N GLY A 5 -7.09 4.01 -5.88
CA GLY A 5 -6.38 5.07 -6.57
C GLY A 5 -5.87 4.66 -7.94
N SER A 6 -5.05 5.53 -8.53
CA SER A 6 -4.30 5.24 -9.76
C SER A 6 -2.83 5.62 -9.61
N ILE A 7 -1.96 4.93 -10.35
CA ILE A 7 -0.52 5.20 -10.34
C ILE A 7 -0.25 6.56 -11.01
N VAL A 8 0.45 7.43 -10.29
CA VAL A 8 0.88 8.74 -10.79
C VAL A 8 2.39 8.85 -11.00
N ALA A 9 3.17 7.95 -10.40
CA ALA A 9 4.60 7.84 -10.66
C ALA A 9 5.09 6.40 -10.47
N VAL A 10 6.10 6.02 -11.25
CA VAL A 10 6.78 4.72 -11.19
C VAL A 10 8.27 4.99 -10.95
N GLU A 11 8.76 4.55 -9.81
CA GLU A 11 10.13 4.77 -9.33
C GLU A 11 10.91 3.45 -9.38
N GLY A 12 11.47 3.12 -10.53
CA GLY A 12 12.16 1.85 -10.74
C GLY A 12 11.21 0.70 -11.07
N LEU A 13 11.57 -0.53 -10.69
CA LEU A 13 10.81 -1.74 -11.07
C LEU A 13 9.66 -2.06 -10.11
N ASP A 14 9.76 -1.63 -8.85
CA ASP A 14 8.91 -2.13 -7.77
C ASP A 14 8.38 -1.06 -6.82
N ARG A 15 8.64 0.24 -7.07
CA ARG A 15 8.07 1.33 -6.26
C ARG A 15 7.15 2.20 -7.09
N TYR A 16 5.96 2.44 -6.57
CA TYR A 16 4.92 3.20 -7.25
C TYR A 16 4.31 4.22 -6.30
N VAL A 17 3.95 5.38 -6.85
CA VAL A 17 3.18 6.40 -6.15
C VAL A 17 1.76 6.34 -6.67
N VAL A 18 0.80 6.15 -5.76
CA VAL A 18 -0.62 6.01 -6.08
C VAL A 18 -1.36 7.22 -5.54
N ALA A 19 -2.04 7.96 -6.40
CA ALA A 19 -2.95 9.01 -5.95
C ALA A 19 -4.26 8.37 -5.51
N ALA A 20 -4.65 8.59 -4.25
CA ALA A 20 -5.91 8.08 -3.74
C ALA A 20 -7.08 8.71 -4.50
N SER A 21 -7.97 7.89 -5.03
CA SER A 21 -9.17 8.35 -5.76
C SER A 21 -10.36 7.55 -5.27
N GLY A 22 -11.03 8.04 -4.24
CA GLY A 22 -12.17 7.37 -3.62
C GLY A 22 -12.25 7.61 -2.11
N GLU A 23 -13.33 7.13 -1.51
CA GLU A 23 -13.52 7.14 -0.05
C GLU A 23 -12.71 6.05 0.66
N GLU A 24 -12.31 4.99 -0.07
CA GLU A 24 -11.56 3.90 0.51
C GLU A 24 -10.16 4.39 0.92
N ARG A 25 -9.85 4.25 2.20
CA ARG A 25 -8.55 4.63 2.77
C ARG A 25 -7.82 3.37 3.20
N ALA A 26 -6.60 3.24 2.70
CA ALA A 26 -5.72 2.14 3.06
C ALA A 26 -4.74 2.56 4.15
N THR A 27 -4.27 1.58 4.91
CA THR A 27 -3.28 1.77 5.98
C THR A 27 -1.95 1.18 5.57
N VAL A 28 -0.87 1.66 6.18
CA VAL A 28 0.45 1.08 6.00
C VAL A 28 0.44 -0.41 6.39
N GLY A 29 1.09 -1.24 5.59
CA GLY A 29 1.07 -2.69 5.66
C GLY A 29 -0.13 -3.35 5.00
N SER A 30 -1.06 -2.59 4.41
CA SER A 30 -2.12 -3.16 3.57
C SER A 30 -1.59 -3.64 2.22
N PHE A 31 -2.20 -4.72 1.72
CA PHE A 31 -1.90 -5.27 0.41
C PHE A 31 -2.83 -4.69 -0.64
N VAL A 32 -2.27 -4.45 -1.82
CA VAL A 32 -2.98 -3.91 -2.98
C VAL A 32 -2.67 -4.73 -4.21
N LYS A 33 -3.59 -4.73 -5.18
CA LYS A 33 -3.35 -5.19 -6.54
C LYS A 33 -3.31 -4.01 -7.49
N VAL A 34 -2.35 -4.02 -8.40
CA VAL A 34 -2.24 -3.09 -9.51
C VAL A 34 -2.75 -3.79 -10.76
N MET A 35 -3.80 -3.23 -11.36
CA MET A 35 -4.44 -3.73 -12.58
C MET A 35 -3.56 -3.42 -13.79
N SER A 36 -2.51 -4.20 -13.93
CA SER A 36 -1.50 -4.13 -14.98
C SER A 36 -1.38 -5.49 -15.68
N SER A 37 -0.61 -5.57 -16.76
CA SER A 37 -0.38 -6.83 -17.48
C SER A 37 1.12 -7.10 -17.55
N PRO A 38 1.67 -8.02 -16.72
CA PRO A 38 0.99 -8.87 -15.74
C PRO A 38 0.54 -8.11 -14.47
N GLU A 39 -0.47 -8.63 -13.78
CA GLU A 39 -0.96 -8.04 -12.52
C GLU A 39 0.12 -8.06 -11.43
N VAL A 40 0.23 -6.96 -10.67
CA VAL A 40 1.23 -6.82 -9.62
C VAL A 40 0.56 -6.75 -8.26
N VAL A 41 1.04 -7.56 -7.32
CA VAL A 41 0.71 -7.47 -5.91
C VAL A 41 1.71 -6.53 -5.24
N GLY A 42 1.20 -5.55 -4.49
CA GLY A 42 2.01 -4.57 -3.78
C GLY A 42 1.60 -4.42 -2.32
N ILE A 43 2.46 -3.73 -1.56
CA ILE A 43 2.25 -3.39 -0.16
C ILE A 43 2.39 -1.88 0.01
N ILE A 44 1.47 -1.27 0.75
CA ILE A 44 1.58 0.14 1.12
C ILE A 44 2.61 0.26 2.23
N VAL A 45 3.74 0.89 1.92
CA VAL A 45 4.85 1.10 2.88
C VAL A 45 4.84 2.49 3.50
N GLY A 46 4.07 3.41 2.93
CA GLY A 46 3.93 4.78 3.43
C GLY A 46 2.83 5.54 2.72
N TYR A 47 2.54 6.73 3.21
CA TYR A 47 1.68 7.69 2.52
C TYR A 47 2.12 9.12 2.84
N VAL A 48 1.78 10.02 1.94
CA VAL A 48 1.99 11.47 2.08
C VAL A 48 0.65 12.13 1.84
N ASN A 49 0.19 12.92 2.81
CA ASN A 49 -0.92 13.83 2.63
C ASN A 49 -0.35 15.19 2.27
N THR A 50 -0.77 15.72 1.13
CA THR A 50 -0.36 17.05 0.66
C THR A 50 -1.59 17.92 0.55
N ILE A 51 -1.42 19.21 0.75
CA ILE A 51 -2.43 20.20 0.41
C ILE A 51 -1.92 20.91 -0.83
N LYS A 52 -2.81 21.23 -1.78
CA LYS A 52 -2.39 22.05 -2.92
C LYS A 52 -1.79 23.37 -2.42
N GLU A 53 -0.66 23.80 -2.99
CA GLU A 53 0.01 25.04 -2.56
C GLU A 53 -0.92 26.25 -2.60
N GLU A 54 -1.77 26.35 -3.62
CA GLU A 54 -2.78 27.39 -3.78
C GLU A 54 -3.78 27.45 -2.61
N LEU A 55 -3.94 26.36 -1.86
CA LEU A 55 -4.87 26.24 -0.73
C LEU A 55 -4.20 26.49 0.63
N ILE A 56 -2.87 26.51 0.72
CA ILE A 56 -2.12 26.74 1.97
C ILE A 56 -2.53 28.05 2.67
N PRO A 57 -2.69 29.20 1.96
CA PRO A 57 -3.10 30.46 2.61
C PRO A 57 -4.47 30.38 3.28
N TYR A 58 -5.34 29.48 2.83
CA TYR A 58 -6.71 29.32 3.32
C TYR A 58 -6.83 28.30 4.46
N MET A 59 -5.73 27.64 4.83
CA MET A 59 -5.67 26.71 5.97
C MET A 59 -5.46 27.40 7.33
N GLN A 60 -5.38 28.74 7.35
CA GLN A 60 -5.37 29.51 8.60
C GLN A 60 -6.66 29.27 9.38
N PRO A 61 -6.61 29.10 10.72
CA PRO A 61 -7.78 28.77 11.52
C PRO A 61 -8.99 29.69 11.29
N GLN A 62 -8.77 30.99 11.07
CA GLN A 62 -9.86 31.96 10.86
C GLN A 62 -10.51 31.88 9.47
N LEU A 63 -9.79 31.34 8.48
CA LEU A 63 -10.27 31.23 7.10
C LEU A 63 -10.83 29.83 6.82
N ARG A 64 -10.38 28.81 7.55
CA ARG A 64 -10.82 27.43 7.38
C ARG A 64 -12.34 27.26 7.51
N GLU A 65 -12.98 27.93 8.47
CA GLU A 65 -14.45 27.92 8.64
C GLU A 65 -15.19 28.63 7.50
N LYS A 66 -14.57 29.68 6.92
CA LYS A 66 -15.15 30.47 5.83
C LYS A 66 -15.08 29.75 4.48
N TYR A 67 -14.08 28.90 4.28
CA TYR A 67 -13.85 28.19 3.01
C TYR A 67 -14.25 26.70 3.03
N LEU A 68 -14.56 26.13 4.21
CA LEU A 68 -15.15 24.79 4.37
C LEU A 68 -16.37 24.50 3.45
N PRO A 69 -17.29 25.45 3.18
CA PRO A 69 -18.48 25.19 2.36
C PRO A 69 -18.22 24.99 0.87
N TYR A 70 -17.02 25.32 0.37
CA TYR A 70 -16.73 25.28 -1.07
C TYR A 70 -16.27 23.91 -1.58
N ASN A 71 -16.27 22.88 -0.74
CA ASN A 71 -16.13 21.45 -1.10
C ASN A 71 -14.94 21.13 -2.04
N ILE A 72 -13.87 21.91 -1.96
CA ILE A 72 -12.60 21.58 -2.59
C ILE A 72 -11.92 20.67 -1.60
N ASP A 73 -11.91 19.35 -1.85
CA ASP A 73 -11.12 18.41 -1.05
C ASP A 73 -9.65 18.85 -1.14
N PRO A 74 -9.13 19.52 -0.10
CA PRO A 74 -7.87 20.24 -0.22
C PRO A 74 -6.69 19.27 -0.10
N GLU A 75 -6.94 18.11 0.49
CA GLU A 75 -5.96 17.09 0.82
C GLU A 75 -5.88 16.03 -0.26
N ARG A 76 -4.70 15.89 -0.86
CA ARG A 76 -4.36 14.77 -1.73
C ARG A 76 -3.53 13.78 -0.97
N THR A 77 -4.06 12.58 -0.82
CA THR A 77 -3.33 11.43 -0.28
C THR A 77 -2.61 10.71 -1.42
N TYR A 78 -1.31 10.53 -1.24
CA TYR A 78 -0.48 9.70 -2.11
C TYR A 78 0.04 8.51 -1.30
N TYR A 79 -0.15 7.29 -1.79
CA TYR A 79 0.40 6.09 -1.19
C TYR A 79 1.72 5.71 -1.86
N THR A 80 2.70 5.32 -1.08
CA THR A 80 3.90 4.64 -1.56
C THR A 80 3.64 3.15 -1.55
N VAL A 81 3.58 2.55 -2.73
CA VAL A 81 3.35 1.12 -2.94
C VAL A 81 4.66 0.45 -3.34
N LEU A 82 5.00 -0.63 -2.65
CA LEU A 82 6.09 -1.51 -2.98
C LEU A 82 5.52 -2.78 -3.64
N GLY A 83 5.72 -2.94 -4.94
CA GLY A 83 5.43 -4.17 -5.67
C GLY A 83 6.25 -5.33 -5.12
N VAL A 84 5.59 -6.38 -4.66
CA VAL A 84 6.26 -7.55 -4.08
C VAL A 84 6.37 -8.69 -5.06
N GLY A 85 5.41 -8.85 -5.98
CA GLY A 85 5.42 -9.91 -6.99
C GLY A 85 4.17 -9.88 -7.85
N THR A 86 3.89 -10.97 -8.54
CA THR A 86 2.64 -11.20 -9.30
C THR A 86 1.95 -12.45 -8.75
N PRO A 87 0.68 -12.72 -9.10
CA PRO A 87 0.02 -13.97 -8.70
C PRO A 87 0.86 -15.23 -9.05
N SER A 88 1.58 -15.19 -10.18
CA SER A 88 2.36 -16.31 -10.70
C SER A 88 3.84 -16.28 -10.34
N SER A 89 4.40 -15.14 -9.92
CA SER A 89 5.85 -14.95 -9.72
C SER A 89 6.17 -14.18 -8.45
N ARG A 90 7.31 -14.50 -7.86
CA ARG A 90 7.85 -13.77 -6.69
C ARG A 90 8.49 -12.44 -7.05
N ASP A 91 8.69 -12.17 -8.32
CA ASP A 91 9.35 -10.96 -8.79
C ASP A 91 8.46 -10.18 -9.74
N VAL A 92 8.62 -8.85 -9.72
CA VAL A 92 8.03 -7.95 -10.71
C VAL A 92 9.06 -7.76 -11.81
N SER A 93 8.86 -8.43 -12.95
CA SER A 93 9.74 -8.32 -14.12
C SER A 93 9.39 -7.13 -15.01
N VAL A 94 8.12 -6.74 -15.02
CA VAL A 94 7.59 -5.63 -15.82
C VAL A 94 6.90 -4.67 -14.87
N PRO A 95 7.37 -3.40 -14.77
CA PRO A 95 6.71 -2.42 -13.93
C PRO A 95 5.35 -2.03 -14.53
N PRO A 96 4.37 -1.68 -13.67
CA PRO A 96 3.10 -1.12 -14.11
C PRO A 96 3.29 0.26 -14.73
N ARG A 97 2.21 0.79 -15.32
CA ARG A 97 2.21 2.08 -16.02
C ARG A 97 1.49 3.15 -15.20
N ILE A 98 1.84 4.41 -15.49
CA ILE A 98 1.07 5.56 -15.00
C ILE A 98 -0.35 5.46 -15.52
N GLY A 99 -1.31 5.66 -14.64
CA GLY A 99 -2.75 5.51 -14.90
C GLY A 99 -3.32 4.14 -14.56
N ASP A 100 -2.48 3.12 -14.34
CA ASP A 100 -2.97 1.80 -13.93
C ASP A 100 -3.70 1.90 -12.57
N GLU A 101 -4.85 1.25 -12.48
CA GLU A 101 -5.69 1.28 -11.28
C GLU A 101 -5.11 0.42 -10.17
N VAL A 102 -5.29 0.88 -8.94
CA VAL A 102 -4.86 0.16 -7.73
C VAL A 102 -6.08 -0.11 -6.87
N HIS A 103 -6.24 -1.37 -6.47
CA HIS A 103 -7.36 -1.84 -5.66
C HIS A 103 -6.83 -2.49 -4.39
N MET A 104 -7.60 -2.43 -3.31
CA MET A 104 -7.31 -3.22 -2.12
C MET A 104 -7.37 -4.70 -2.44
N LEU A 105 -6.38 -5.45 -1.95
CA LEU A 105 -6.36 -6.90 -2.12
C LEU A 105 -7.39 -7.53 -1.17
N SER A 106 -8.26 -8.40 -1.69
CA SER A 106 -9.25 -9.07 -0.83
C SER A 106 -8.58 -10.05 0.13
N PRO A 107 -9.20 -10.40 1.28
CA PRO A 107 -8.66 -11.42 2.19
C PRO A 107 -8.41 -12.76 1.50
N GLU A 108 -9.27 -13.17 0.56
CA GLU A 108 -9.13 -14.41 -0.21
C GLU A 108 -7.94 -14.34 -1.18
N GLU A 109 -7.79 -13.23 -1.89
CA GLU A 109 -6.66 -12.98 -2.79
C GLU A 109 -5.34 -12.97 -2.03
N LEU A 110 -5.30 -12.28 -0.88
CA LEU A 110 -4.12 -12.24 -0.01
C LEU A 110 -3.78 -13.62 0.54
N ARG A 111 -4.78 -14.39 0.97
CA ARG A 111 -4.58 -15.77 1.41
C ARG A 111 -4.02 -16.64 0.29
N SER A 112 -4.55 -16.52 -0.93
CA SER A 112 -4.06 -17.25 -2.10
C SER A 112 -2.60 -16.91 -2.43
N PHE A 113 -2.27 -15.62 -2.44
CA PHE A 113 -0.91 -15.14 -2.66
C PHE A 113 0.06 -15.65 -1.59
N TYR A 114 -0.33 -15.59 -0.31
CA TYR A 114 0.45 -16.10 0.80
C TYR A 114 0.68 -17.62 0.70
N MET A 115 -0.35 -18.41 0.39
CA MET A 115 -0.22 -19.86 0.28
C MET A 115 0.71 -20.26 -0.87
N THR A 116 0.74 -19.46 -1.94
CA THR A 116 1.58 -19.71 -3.11
C THR A 116 3.05 -19.34 -2.86
N HIS A 117 3.30 -18.15 -2.30
CA HIS A 117 4.64 -17.58 -2.25
C HIS A 117 5.22 -17.43 -0.85
N GLY A 118 4.39 -17.52 0.19
CA GLY A 118 4.74 -17.21 1.57
C GLY A 118 5.03 -15.73 1.77
N MET A 119 5.99 -15.43 2.65
CA MET A 119 6.40 -14.06 3.01
C MET A 119 7.83 -13.73 2.56
N TYR A 120 8.26 -14.25 1.41
CA TYR A 120 9.62 -14.04 0.90
C TYR A 120 9.96 -12.54 0.77
N TYR A 121 8.96 -11.69 0.49
CA TYR A 121 9.14 -10.25 0.35
C TYR A 121 9.61 -9.57 1.64
N LEU A 122 9.31 -10.13 2.82
CA LEU A 122 9.80 -9.57 4.10
C LEU A 122 11.33 -9.67 4.19
N THR A 123 11.93 -10.74 3.69
CA THR A 123 13.39 -10.89 3.71
C THR A 123 14.05 -10.19 2.53
N GLN A 124 13.50 -10.33 1.33
CA GLN A 124 14.09 -9.74 0.11
C GLN A 124 13.99 -8.22 0.08
N LYS A 125 12.93 -7.64 0.64
CA LYS A 125 12.67 -6.20 0.61
C LYS A 125 12.69 -5.57 2.00
N ARG A 126 13.46 -6.18 2.92
CA ARG A 126 13.59 -5.74 4.32
C ARG A 126 13.82 -4.24 4.45
N ASP A 127 14.78 -3.70 3.71
CA ASP A 127 15.16 -2.28 3.82
C ASP A 127 14.08 -1.35 3.28
N ALA A 128 13.37 -1.77 2.22
CA ALA A 128 12.31 -0.97 1.61
C ALA A 128 11.00 -1.01 2.42
N ILE A 129 10.73 -2.10 3.12
CA ILE A 129 9.55 -2.26 3.99
C ILE A 129 9.82 -1.59 5.34
N GLY A 130 10.99 -1.79 5.93
CA GLY A 130 11.31 -1.33 7.28
C GLY A 130 10.67 -2.19 8.37
N LYS A 131 11.22 -2.09 9.57
CA LYS A 131 10.84 -2.94 10.72
C LYS A 131 9.38 -2.76 11.14
N ASP A 132 8.93 -1.52 11.30
CA ASP A 132 7.59 -1.23 11.83
C ASP A 132 6.50 -1.70 10.86
N VAL A 133 6.69 -1.46 9.57
CA VAL A 133 5.76 -1.93 8.53
C VAL A 133 5.74 -3.45 8.46
N ALA A 134 6.90 -4.10 8.56
CA ALA A 134 6.98 -5.57 8.59
C ALA A 134 6.20 -6.18 9.75
N LEU A 135 6.25 -5.57 10.95
CA LEU A 135 5.44 -6.01 12.08
C LEU A 135 3.94 -5.85 11.81
N LEU A 136 3.51 -4.72 11.22
CA LEU A 136 2.12 -4.48 10.83
C LEU A 136 1.62 -5.49 9.79
N ILE A 137 2.45 -5.83 8.80
CA ILE A 137 2.13 -6.85 7.79
C ILE A 137 1.89 -8.20 8.47
N VAL A 138 2.79 -8.63 9.35
CA VAL A 138 2.65 -9.92 10.04
C VAL A 138 1.40 -9.97 10.91
N ASP A 139 1.07 -8.87 11.59
CA ASP A 139 -0.16 -8.80 12.41
C ASP A 139 -1.43 -8.88 11.54
N LYS A 140 -1.45 -8.21 10.38
CA LYS A 140 -2.55 -8.33 9.42
C LYS A 140 -2.68 -9.76 8.87
N LEU A 141 -1.57 -10.39 8.51
CA LEU A 141 -1.55 -11.78 8.04
C LEU A 141 -2.03 -12.76 9.12
N ALA A 142 -1.67 -12.55 10.39
CA ALA A 142 -2.10 -13.41 11.49
C ALA A 142 -3.61 -13.36 11.73
N ASN A 143 -4.25 -12.24 11.41
CA ASN A 143 -5.71 -12.10 11.48
C ASN A 143 -6.42 -12.79 10.31
N ILE A 144 -5.81 -12.82 9.12
CA ILE A 144 -6.41 -13.37 7.90
C ILE A 144 -6.12 -14.88 7.77
N ILE A 145 -4.92 -15.30 8.16
CA ILE A 145 -4.39 -16.66 7.96
C ILE A 145 -4.23 -17.32 9.32
N ALA A 146 -5.36 -17.60 9.96
CA ALA A 146 -5.40 -18.15 11.31
C ALA A 146 -4.62 -19.48 11.45
N GLU A 147 -4.53 -20.23 10.36
CA GLU A 147 -3.88 -21.55 10.28
C GLU A 147 -2.36 -21.47 10.48
N ASP A 148 -1.72 -20.33 10.17
CA ASP A 148 -0.27 -20.17 10.23
C ASP A 148 0.19 -19.21 11.35
N LYS A 149 -0.70 -18.92 12.31
CA LYS A 149 -0.43 -18.00 13.43
C LYS A 149 0.88 -18.31 14.17
N ARG A 150 1.14 -19.59 14.46
CA ARG A 150 2.36 -19.99 15.18
C ARG A 150 3.63 -19.65 14.40
N ARG A 151 3.63 -19.81 13.08
CA ARG A 151 4.76 -19.43 12.22
C ARG A 151 4.91 -17.92 12.14
N LEU A 152 3.79 -17.21 12.01
CA LEU A 152 3.77 -15.75 11.99
C LEU A 152 4.31 -15.15 13.29
N GLU A 153 4.04 -15.75 14.45
CA GLU A 153 4.67 -15.33 15.72
C GLU A 153 6.18 -15.49 15.73
N ILE A 154 6.72 -16.56 15.15
CA ILE A 154 8.17 -16.78 15.03
C ILE A 154 8.78 -15.70 14.13
N VAL A 155 8.14 -15.44 12.99
CA VAL A 155 8.56 -14.38 12.05
C VAL A 155 8.52 -13.01 12.72
N LYS A 156 7.47 -12.71 13.50
CA LYS A 156 7.34 -11.46 14.27
C LYS A 156 8.51 -11.28 15.24
N ARG A 157 8.89 -12.33 15.98
CA ARG A 157 10.05 -12.28 16.89
C ARG A 157 11.36 -12.03 16.13
N HIS A 158 11.51 -12.66 14.96
CA HIS A 158 12.68 -12.44 14.12
C HIS A 158 12.75 -11.00 13.59
N ILE A 159 11.64 -10.42 13.13
CA ILE A 159 11.57 -9.00 12.73
C ILE A 159 11.90 -8.08 13.90
N GLY A 160 11.53 -8.45 15.13
CA GLY A 160 11.92 -7.72 16.33
C GLY A 160 13.44 -7.51 16.49
N THR A 161 14.26 -8.35 15.85
CA THR A 161 15.73 -8.25 15.85
C THR A 161 16.30 -7.45 14.68
N TRP A 162 15.43 -6.95 13.80
CA TRP A 162 15.85 -6.12 12.68
C TRP A 162 16.36 -4.75 13.11
#